data_AF-A0A6P5G912-F1
#
_entry.id   AF-A0A6P5G912-F1
#
_cell.length_a   1.000
_cell.length_b   1.000
_cell.length_c   1.000
_cell.angle_alpha   90.00
_cell.angle_beta   90.00
_cell.angle_gamma   90.00
#
_symmetry.space_group_name_H-M   'P 1'
#
loop_
_entity.id
_entity.type
_entity.pdbx_description
1 polymer ?
#
loop_
_entity_poly.entity_id
_entity_poly.type
_entity_poly.pdbx_seq_one_letter_code
_entity_poly.pdbx_strand_id
1 'polypeptide(L)'
;MAMSFPAQSPLFSSCSLLMTLLFAYSASVQLDDPDWYFWLPLYAVASAVNLSQALSFQSKVLAQVSEFALWGGVFLLLKVVCEACHVDGVGGLWSMDMRERVVREKIGSGLVVISMILYLKATSHASKVPKRGKSEQAPTSLGYGKGMAILVAVSFGLSFYFFLSVKEQMRF
;
A
#
# COMPACT_ATOMS: atom_id res chain seq x y z
N MET A 1 -0.83 -29.52 8.07
CA MET A 1 -1.63 -28.92 9.15
C MET A 1 -2.13 -27.57 8.66
N ALA A 2 -3.36 -27.52 8.13
CA ALA A 2 -3.97 -26.27 7.68
C ALA A 2 -4.37 -25.45 8.91
N MET A 3 -3.70 -24.31 9.13
CA MET A 3 -4.16 -23.33 10.09
C MET A 3 -5.45 -22.71 9.54
N SER A 4 -6.59 -23.02 10.14
CA SER A 4 -7.79 -22.20 9.98
C SER A 4 -7.58 -20.92 10.79
N PHE A 5 -7.27 -19.84 10.09
CA PHE A 5 -7.12 -18.51 10.67
C PHE A 5 -8.49 -17.92 11.01
N PRO A 6 -8.60 -17.07 12.05
CA PRO A 6 -9.85 -16.41 12.39
C PRO A 6 -10.35 -15.57 11.20
N ALA A 7 -11.68 -15.56 11.00
CA ALA A 7 -12.33 -14.81 9.95
C ALA A 7 -11.88 -13.35 9.99
N GLN A 8 -11.20 -12.92 8.92
CA GLN A 8 -10.81 -11.53 8.75
C GLN A 8 -12.07 -10.68 8.61
N SER A 9 -12.03 -9.44 9.09
CA SER A 9 -13.19 -8.57 8.91
C SER A 9 -13.46 -8.37 7.41
N PRO A 10 -14.72 -8.47 6.96
CA PRO A 10 -15.06 -8.32 5.54
C PRO A 10 -14.59 -6.97 4.98
N LEU A 11 -14.61 -5.94 5.83
CA LEU A 11 -14.08 -4.61 5.52
C LEU A 11 -12.58 -4.63 5.21
N PHE A 12 -11.76 -5.34 5.99
CA PHE A 12 -10.33 -5.45 5.72
C PHE A 12 -10.07 -6.21 4.41
N SER A 13 -10.78 -7.31 4.17
CA SER A 13 -10.65 -8.08 2.91
C SER A 13 -11.05 -7.24 1.69
N SER A 14 -12.18 -6.53 1.73
CA SER A 14 -12.61 -5.64 0.65
C SER A 14 -11.63 -4.50 0.42
N CYS A 15 -11.11 -3.87 1.49
CA CYS A 15 -10.11 -2.81 1.36
C CYS A 15 -8.79 -3.34 0.78
N SER A 16 -8.34 -4.53 1.20
CA SER A 16 -7.17 -5.19 0.61
C SER A 16 -7.37 -5.46 -0.88
N LEU A 17 -8.55 -5.88 -1.32
CA LEU A 17 -8.85 -6.08 -2.74
C LEU A 17 -8.78 -4.75 -3.52
N LEU A 18 -9.32 -3.67 -2.98
CA LEU A 18 -9.20 -2.34 -3.58
C LEU A 18 -7.73 -1.89 -3.70
N MET A 19 -6.91 -2.13 -2.67
CA MET A 19 -5.47 -1.87 -2.72
C MET A 19 -4.75 -2.77 -3.73
N THR A 20 -5.15 -4.03 -3.87
CA THR A 20 -4.64 -4.92 -4.93
C THR A 20 -4.86 -4.32 -6.31
N LEU A 21 -6.09 -3.87 -6.60
CA LEU A 21 -6.42 -3.27 -7.89
C LEU A 21 -5.61 -1.99 -8.13
N LEU A 22 -5.47 -1.15 -7.10
CA LEU A 22 -4.68 0.07 -7.17
C LEU A 22 -3.20 -0.21 -7.47
N PHE A 23 -2.59 -1.16 -6.76
CA PHE A 23 -1.18 -1.52 -7.00
C PHE A 23 -0.97 -2.27 -8.31
N ALA A 24 -1.93 -3.10 -8.74
CA ALA A 24 -1.88 -3.74 -10.06
C ALA A 24 -1.94 -2.70 -11.17
N TYR A 25 -2.83 -1.71 -11.05
CA TYR A 25 -2.89 -0.59 -11.98
C TYR A 25 -1.58 0.21 -11.96
N SER A 26 -1.07 0.54 -10.77
CA SER A 26 0.20 1.26 -10.61
C SER A 26 1.38 0.51 -11.24
N ALA A 27 1.42 -0.82 -11.13
CA ALA A 27 2.42 -1.64 -11.81
C ALA A 27 2.26 -1.58 -13.34
N SER A 28 1.03 -1.64 -13.85
CA SER A 28 0.78 -1.68 -15.30
C SER A 28 1.24 -0.42 -16.03
N VAL A 29 1.10 0.75 -15.40
CA VAL A 29 1.52 2.04 -15.98
C VAL A 29 3.01 2.32 -15.81
N GLN A 30 3.70 1.48 -15.04
CA GLN A 30 5.10 1.71 -14.69
C GLN A 30 6.08 1.35 -15.81
N LEU A 31 5.64 0.56 -16.80
CA LEU A 31 6.47 0.13 -17.93
C LEU A 31 6.91 1.29 -18.84
N ASP A 32 6.21 2.43 -18.76
CA ASP A 32 6.54 3.63 -19.54
C ASP A 32 7.63 4.49 -18.88
N ASP A 33 8.02 4.19 -17.63
CA ASP A 33 9.03 4.95 -16.89
C ASP A 33 10.45 4.36 -17.05
N PRO A 34 11.52 5.18 -17.10
CA PRO A 34 12.89 4.69 -17.30
C PRO A 34 13.41 3.84 -16.13
N ASP A 35 12.84 3.98 -14.92
CA ASP A 35 13.20 3.17 -13.75
C ASP A 35 12.18 2.08 -13.41
N TRP A 36 11.42 1.62 -14.41
CA TRP A 36 10.35 0.62 -14.25
C TRP A 36 10.80 -0.63 -13.48
N TYR A 37 12.06 -1.03 -13.61
CA TYR A 37 12.63 -2.24 -13.01
C TYR A 37 12.66 -2.22 -11.47
N PHE A 38 12.61 -1.06 -10.81
CA PHE A 38 12.48 -0.98 -9.36
C PHE A 38 11.03 -0.91 -8.89
N TRP A 39 10.22 -0.15 -9.61
CA TRP A 39 8.85 0.18 -9.24
C TRP A 39 7.86 -0.95 -9.57
N LEU A 40 8.02 -1.59 -10.73
CA LEU A 40 7.17 -2.69 -11.16
C LEU A 40 7.22 -3.87 -10.18
N PRO A 41 8.39 -4.40 -9.76
CA PRO A 41 8.43 -5.46 -8.77
C PRO A 41 7.84 -5.04 -7.42
N LEU A 42 8.07 -3.80 -6.99
CA LEU A 42 7.53 -3.31 -5.72
C LEU A 42 5.99 -3.31 -5.72
N TYR A 43 5.37 -2.72 -6.74
CA TYR A 43 3.91 -2.68 -6.86
C TYR A 43 3.31 -4.05 -7.13
N ALA A 44 3.95 -4.89 -7.94
CA ALA A 44 3.50 -6.25 -8.21
C ALA A 44 3.48 -7.10 -6.93
N VAL A 45 4.54 -7.04 -6.14
CA VAL A 45 4.62 -7.75 -4.85
C VAL A 45 3.59 -7.20 -3.87
N ALA A 46 3.45 -5.87 -3.75
CA ALA A 46 2.44 -5.26 -2.90
C ALA A 46 1.01 -5.67 -3.29
N SER A 47 0.74 -5.78 -4.59
CA SER A 47 -0.52 -6.28 -5.14
C SER A 47 -0.77 -7.74 -4.76
N ALA A 48 0.24 -8.61 -4.95
CA ALA A 48 0.15 -10.03 -4.62
C ALA A 48 -0.05 -10.29 -3.12
N VAL A 49 0.59 -9.52 -2.25
CA VAL A 49 0.42 -9.60 -0.79
C VAL A 49 -1.00 -9.18 -0.40
N ASN A 50 -1.50 -8.05 -0.92
CA ASN A 50 -2.87 -7.60 -0.65
C ASN A 50 -3.93 -8.56 -1.22
N LEU A 51 -3.66 -9.20 -2.36
CA LEU A 51 -4.58 -10.18 -2.95
C LEU A 51 -4.64 -11.44 -2.08
N SER A 52 -3.47 -11.94 -1.69
CA SER A 52 -3.36 -13.11 -0.82
C SER A 52 -4.04 -12.85 0.52
N GLN A 53 -3.90 -11.63 1.06
CA GLN A 53 -4.64 -11.17 2.22
C GLN A 53 -6.16 -11.22 1.99
N ALA A 54 -6.67 -10.62 0.90
CA ALA A 54 -8.09 -10.58 0.59
C ALA A 54 -8.70 -11.99 0.47
N LEU A 55 -7.93 -12.93 -0.12
CA LEU A 55 -8.28 -14.35 -0.26
C LEU A 55 -8.04 -15.17 1.02
N SER A 56 -7.66 -14.52 2.13
CA SER A 56 -7.36 -15.17 3.42
C SER A 56 -6.24 -16.21 3.37
N PHE A 57 -5.35 -16.13 2.38
CA PHE A 57 -4.13 -16.93 2.34
C PHE A 57 -3.03 -16.24 3.15
N GLN A 58 -2.57 -16.91 4.21
CA GLN A 58 -1.49 -16.44 5.07
C GLN A 58 -0.41 -17.50 5.16
N SER A 59 0.83 -17.11 4.92
CA SER A 59 1.99 -17.99 5.04
C SER A 59 3.17 -17.22 5.61
N LYS A 60 4.11 -17.95 6.23
CA LYS A 60 5.37 -17.37 6.71
C LYS A 60 6.18 -16.75 5.57
N VAL A 61 6.14 -17.38 4.39
CA VAL A 61 6.79 -16.86 3.17
C VAL A 61 6.18 -15.52 2.79
N LEU A 62 4.85 -15.38 2.83
CA LEU A 62 4.19 -14.13 2.48
C LEU A 62 4.51 -13.01 3.47
N ALA A 63 4.66 -13.33 4.75
CA ALA A 63 5.15 -12.38 5.75
C ALA A 63 6.58 -11.91 5.43
N GLN A 64 7.51 -12.82 5.13
CA GLN A 64 8.87 -12.46 4.72
C GLN A 64 8.89 -11.61 3.44
N VAL A 65 8.10 -12.01 2.43
CA VAL A 65 7.94 -11.23 1.19
C VAL A 65 7.42 -9.83 1.48
N SER A 66 6.45 -9.68 2.37
CA SER A 66 5.95 -8.36 2.77
C SER A 66 6.97 -7.52 3.56
N GLU A 67 7.85 -8.14 4.35
CA GLU A 67 8.98 -7.45 4.98
C GLU A 67 9.99 -6.96 3.94
N PHE A 68 10.34 -7.80 2.96
CA PHE A 68 11.19 -7.38 1.85
C PHE A 68 10.57 -6.24 1.03
N ALA A 69 9.27 -6.34 0.74
CA ALA A 69 8.53 -5.27 0.04
C ALA A 69 8.47 -3.98 0.87
N LEU A 70 8.34 -4.09 2.20
CA LEU A 70 8.39 -2.95 3.11
C LEU A 70 9.75 -2.26 3.04
N TRP A 71 10.84 -3.01 3.18
CA TRP A 71 12.20 -2.47 3.07
C TRP A 71 12.48 -1.86 1.70
N GLY A 72 12.04 -2.53 0.62
CA GLY A 72 12.12 -2.00 -0.73
C GLY A 72 11.32 -0.70 -0.91
N GLY A 73 10.11 -0.63 -0.35
CA GLY A 73 9.27 0.57 -0.35
C GLY A 73 9.91 1.73 0.41
N VAL A 74 10.49 1.47 1.59
CA VAL A 74 11.22 2.47 2.37
C VAL A 74 12.47 2.95 1.63
N PHE A 75 13.22 2.03 1.01
CA PHE A 75 14.40 2.37 0.23
C PHE A 75 14.06 3.26 -0.97
N LEU A 76 13.03 2.91 -1.75
CA LEU A 76 12.60 3.74 -2.87
C LEU A 76 12.01 5.08 -2.41
N LEU A 77 11.28 5.11 -1.30
CA LEU A 77 10.80 6.36 -0.71
C LEU A 77 11.97 7.28 -0.36
N LEU A 78 13.03 6.73 0.25
CA LEU A 78 14.24 7.48 0.56
C LEU A 78 14.95 7.97 -0.71
N LYS A 79 15.05 7.12 -1.75
CA LYS A 79 15.59 7.53 -3.06
C LYS A 79 14.86 8.75 -3.61
N VAL A 80 13.52 8.72 -3.61
CA VAL A 80 12.71 9.80 -4.16
C VAL A 80 12.84 11.08 -3.33
N VAL A 81 12.90 10.95 -2.00
CA VAL A 81 13.15 12.08 -1.10
C VAL A 81 14.52 12.71 -1.37
N CYS A 82 15.56 11.90 -1.57
CA CYS A 82 16.89 12.38 -1.93
C CYS A 82 16.90 13.10 -3.28
N GLU A 83 16.22 12.56 -4.30
CA GLU A 83 16.10 13.18 -5.62
C GLU A 83 15.36 14.52 -5.55
N ALA A 84 14.22 14.57 -4.86
CA ALA A 84 13.46 15.80 -4.67
C ALA A 84 14.27 16.88 -3.93
N CYS A 85 15.06 16.47 -2.93
CA CYS A 85 15.95 17.38 -2.19
C CYS A 85 17.11 17.90 -3.06
N HIS A 86 17.62 17.08 -3.98
CA HIS A 86 18.74 17.45 -4.83
C HIS A 86 18.33 18.40 -5.98
N VAL A 87 17.16 18.17 -6.57
CA VAL A 87 16.69 18.95 -7.73
C VAL A 87 16.05 20.28 -7.30
N ASP A 88 15.14 20.25 -6.33
CA ASP A 88 14.30 21.41 -5.97
C ASP A 88 14.47 21.85 -4.50
N GLY A 89 15.46 21.29 -3.80
CA GLY A 89 15.70 21.58 -2.38
C GLY A 89 14.53 21.15 -1.49
N VAL A 90 14.27 21.95 -0.44
CA VAL A 90 13.13 21.70 0.48
C VAL A 90 11.77 21.87 -0.21
N GLY A 91 11.73 22.65 -1.30
CA GLY A 91 10.51 22.88 -2.09
C GLY A 91 9.98 21.62 -2.76
N GLY A 92 10.85 20.76 -3.29
CA GLY A 92 10.47 19.48 -3.91
C GLY A 92 9.84 18.48 -2.94
N LEU A 93 10.18 18.56 -1.65
CA LEU A 93 9.55 17.73 -0.62
C LEU A 93 8.10 18.14 -0.36
N TRP A 94 7.83 19.44 -0.40
CA TRP A 94 6.49 20.01 -0.20
C TRP A 94 5.67 20.07 -1.49
N SER A 95 6.31 19.90 -2.65
CA SER A 95 5.60 19.76 -3.93
C SER A 95 4.61 18.60 -3.85
N MET A 96 3.36 18.90 -4.21
CA MET A 96 2.26 17.96 -4.37
C MET A 96 1.74 17.97 -5.81
N ASP A 97 2.51 18.51 -6.76
CA ASP A 97 2.12 18.45 -8.17
C ASP A 97 2.36 17.04 -8.73
N MET A 98 1.28 16.27 -8.92
CA MET A 98 1.34 14.92 -9.48
C MET A 98 1.79 14.87 -10.96
N ARG A 99 1.92 16.02 -11.65
CA ARG A 99 2.61 16.07 -12.94
C ARG A 99 4.07 15.67 -12.78
N GLU A 100 4.67 16.05 -11.66
CA GLU A 100 6.04 15.68 -11.31
C GLU A 100 6.10 14.20 -10.96
N ARG A 101 7.04 13.52 -11.60
CA ARG A 101 7.29 12.10 -11.39
C ARG A 101 7.64 11.80 -9.93
N VAL A 102 8.47 12.64 -9.31
CA VAL A 102 8.91 12.48 -7.91
C VAL A 102 7.74 12.49 -6.92
N VAL A 103 6.69 13.28 -7.18
CA VAL A 103 5.51 13.32 -6.32
C VAL A 103 4.71 12.02 -6.42
N ARG A 104 4.52 11.50 -7.63
CA ARG A 104 3.84 10.21 -7.86
C ARG A 104 4.59 9.05 -7.21
N GLU A 105 5.90 9.00 -7.41
CA GLU A 105 6.77 7.96 -6.83
C GLU A 105 6.79 8.01 -5.29
N LYS A 106 6.83 9.22 -4.70
CA LYS A 106 6.75 9.45 -3.25
C LYS A 106 5.43 8.94 -2.67
N ILE A 107 4.32 9.27 -3.32
CA ILE A 107 2.99 8.88 -2.85
C ILE A 107 2.79 7.37 -3.03
N GLY A 108 3.16 6.82 -4.19
CA GLY A 108 3.03 5.39 -4.47
C GLY A 108 3.86 4.51 -3.53
N SER A 109 5.15 4.82 -3.33
CA SER A 109 5.99 4.11 -2.34
C SER A 109 5.46 4.26 -0.91
N GLY A 110 5.01 5.45 -0.52
CA GLY A 110 4.38 5.69 0.78
C GLY A 110 3.15 4.82 1.02
N LEU A 111 2.27 4.69 0.01
CA LEU A 111 1.09 3.81 0.08
C LEU A 111 1.48 2.33 0.24
N VAL A 112 2.51 1.88 -0.47
CA VAL A 112 3.04 0.51 -0.32
C VAL A 112 3.56 0.28 1.10
N VAL A 113 4.36 1.20 1.64
CA VAL A 113 4.92 1.10 3.00
C VAL A 113 3.80 0.99 4.05
N ILE A 114 2.79 1.86 3.99
CA ILE A 114 1.68 1.85 4.94
C ILE A 114 0.86 0.55 4.79
N SER A 115 0.60 0.11 3.56
CA SER A 115 -0.11 -1.15 3.28
C SER A 115 0.62 -2.36 3.86
N MET A 116 1.93 -2.48 3.67
CA MET A 116 2.73 -3.59 4.18
C MET A 116 2.83 -3.58 5.71
N ILE A 117 2.92 -2.40 6.35
CA ILE A 117 2.89 -2.27 7.82
C ILE A 117 1.55 -2.77 8.37
N LEU A 118 0.44 -2.37 7.75
CA LEU A 118 -0.90 -2.80 8.16
C LEU A 118 -1.08 -4.31 7.99
N TYR A 119 -0.60 -4.86 6.87
CA TYR A 119 -0.57 -6.31 6.63
C TYR A 119 0.23 -7.04 7.72
N LEU A 120 1.48 -6.67 7.96
CA LEU A 120 2.36 -7.33 8.94
C LEU A 120 1.80 -7.25 10.37
N LYS A 121 1.23 -6.10 10.76
CA LYS A 121 0.57 -5.95 12.06
C LYS A 121 -0.66 -6.85 12.19
N ALA A 122 -1.47 -6.95 11.14
CA ALA A 122 -2.63 -7.84 11.11
C ALA A 122 -2.21 -9.32 11.22
N THR A 123 -1.21 -9.76 10.47
CA THR A 123 -0.69 -11.14 10.49
C THR A 123 -0.02 -11.48 11.83
N SER A 124 0.79 -10.57 12.39
CA SER A 124 1.43 -10.76 13.70
C SER A 124 0.40 -10.91 14.82
N HIS A 125 -0.65 -10.10 14.79
CA HIS A 125 -1.74 -10.19 15.76
C HIS A 125 -2.54 -11.48 15.61
N ALA A 126 -2.82 -11.92 14.36
CA ALA A 126 -3.50 -13.20 14.11
C ALA A 126 -2.72 -14.41 14.62
N SER A 127 -1.38 -14.35 14.61
CA SER A 127 -0.48 -15.40 15.11
C SER A 127 -0.41 -15.47 16.64
N LYS A 128 -0.57 -14.33 17.34
CA LYS A 128 -0.45 -14.24 18.80
C LYS A 128 -1.71 -14.63 19.58
N VAL A 129 -2.86 -14.77 18.95
CA VAL A 129 -4.12 -15.11 19.63
C VAL A 129 -4.22 -16.64 19.79
N PRO A 130 -4.13 -17.19 21.01
CA PRO A 130 -4.49 -18.59 21.23
C PRO A 130 -6.01 -18.74 21.13
N LYS A 131 -6.50 -19.93 20.73
CA LYS A 131 -7.91 -20.31 20.67
C LYS A 131 -8.61 -20.21 22.04
N ARG A 132 -8.88 -19.00 22.55
CA ARG A 132 -9.60 -18.81 23.82
C ARG A 132 -10.54 -17.61 23.72
N GLY A 133 -11.84 -17.90 23.73
CA GLY A 133 -12.90 -16.96 24.10
C GLY A 133 -13.21 -15.84 23.11
N LYS A 134 -14.44 -15.86 22.58
CA LYS A 134 -15.07 -14.89 21.66
C LYS A 134 -15.17 -13.42 22.13
N SER A 135 -14.43 -12.97 23.16
CA SER A 135 -14.72 -11.68 23.82
C SER A 135 -13.77 -10.52 23.52
N GLU A 136 -12.54 -10.75 23.04
CA GLU A 136 -11.54 -9.69 22.78
C GLU A 136 -11.17 -9.50 21.29
N GLN A 137 -11.82 -10.24 20.38
CA GLN A 137 -11.48 -10.25 18.94
C GLN A 137 -11.96 -9.01 18.17
N ALA A 138 -12.90 -8.22 18.72
CA ALA A 138 -13.57 -7.15 17.99
C ALA A 138 -12.81 -5.81 17.89
N PRO A 139 -12.16 -5.25 18.94
CA PRO A 139 -11.67 -3.86 18.88
C PRO A 139 -10.42 -3.69 18.00
N THR A 140 -9.48 -4.63 18.03
CA THR A 140 -8.18 -4.48 17.36
C THR A 140 -8.22 -4.89 15.88
N SER A 141 -8.94 -5.96 15.54
CA SER A 141 -9.21 -6.36 14.14
C SER A 141 -9.98 -5.26 13.39
N LEU A 142 -10.94 -4.63 14.07
CA LEU A 142 -11.65 -3.46 13.56
C LEU A 142 -10.71 -2.24 13.41
N GLY A 143 -9.72 -2.08 14.30
CA GLY A 143 -8.71 -1.04 14.20
C GLY A 143 -7.86 -1.14 12.92
N TYR A 144 -7.35 -2.32 12.59
CA TYR A 144 -6.61 -2.54 11.34
C TYR A 144 -7.51 -2.46 10.10
N GLY A 145 -8.76 -2.94 10.22
CA GLY A 145 -9.85 -2.71 9.26
C GLY A 145 -10.00 -1.23 8.90
N LYS A 146 -10.23 -0.40 9.92
CA LYS A 146 -10.34 1.05 9.78
C LYS A 146 -9.07 1.67 9.19
N GLY A 147 -7.89 1.21 9.59
CA GLY A 147 -6.62 1.66 9.02
C GLY A 147 -6.52 1.41 7.51
N MET A 148 -6.89 0.22 7.05
CA MET A 148 -6.93 -0.09 5.61
C MET A 148 -8.03 0.70 4.89
N ALA A 149 -9.19 0.91 5.50
CA ALA A 149 -10.25 1.72 4.91
C ALA A 149 -9.82 3.19 4.74
N ILE A 150 -9.12 3.76 5.72
CA ILE A 150 -8.53 5.09 5.62
C ILE A 150 -7.49 5.11 4.50
N LEU A 151 -6.62 4.10 4.42
CA LEU A 151 -5.62 4.00 3.36
C LEU A 151 -6.26 3.99 1.96
N VAL A 152 -7.32 3.19 1.77
CA VAL A 152 -8.08 3.15 0.52
C VAL A 152 -8.72 4.51 0.24
N ALA A 153 -9.41 5.10 1.23
CA ALA A 153 -10.07 6.39 1.07
C ALA A 153 -9.09 7.50 0.68
N VAL A 154 -7.91 7.55 1.31
CA VAL A 154 -6.83 8.47 0.96
C VAL A 154 -6.31 8.19 -0.44
N SER A 155 -6.06 6.93 -0.79
CA SER A 155 -5.51 6.57 -2.11
C SER A 155 -6.44 6.96 -3.25
N PHE A 156 -7.71 6.54 -3.18
CA PHE A 156 -8.72 6.87 -4.19
C PHE A 156 -9.08 8.36 -4.15
N GLY A 157 -9.13 8.97 -2.96
CA GLY A 157 -9.40 10.39 -2.79
C GLY A 157 -8.32 11.26 -3.44
N LEU A 158 -7.05 10.90 -3.26
CA LEU A 158 -5.94 11.54 -3.98
C LEU A 158 -6.11 11.36 -5.49
N SER A 159 -6.28 10.12 -5.98
CA SER A 159 -6.48 9.86 -7.41
C SER A 159 -7.62 10.68 -8.01
N PHE A 160 -8.75 10.79 -7.30
CA PHE A 160 -9.91 11.55 -7.73
C PHE A 160 -9.67 13.07 -7.70
N TYR A 161 -9.08 13.58 -6.62
CA TYR A 161 -8.70 14.99 -6.50
C TYR A 161 -7.81 15.44 -7.66
N PHE A 162 -6.81 14.63 -8.02
CA PHE A 162 -5.93 14.94 -9.14
C PHE A 162 -6.62 14.81 -10.49
N PHE A 163 -7.47 13.80 -10.69
CA PHE A 163 -8.25 13.70 -11.92
C PHE A 163 -9.10 14.95 -12.17
N LEU A 164 -9.72 15.51 -11.13
CA LEU A 164 -10.47 16.76 -11.23
C LEU A 164 -9.56 17.97 -11.46
N SER A 165 -8.47 18.08 -10.68
CA SER A 165 -7.57 19.24 -10.74
C SER A 165 -6.79 19.33 -12.05
N VAL A 166 -6.38 18.20 -12.63
CA VAL A 166 -5.67 18.15 -13.92
C VAL A 166 -6.61 18.55 -15.07
N LYS A 167 -7.89 18.20 -14.99
CA LYS A 167 -8.89 18.53 -16.01
C LYS A 167 -9.21 20.02 -16.08
N GLU A 168 -9.16 20.76 -14.96
CA GLU A 168 -9.37 22.20 -14.95
C GLU A 168 -8.27 23.00 -15.65
N GLN A 169 -7.03 22.49 -15.70
CA GLN A 169 -5.91 23.18 -16.33
C GLN A 169 -5.67 22.80 -17.80
N MET A 170 -6.35 21.78 -18.33
CA MET A 170 -6.43 21.57 -19.78
C MET A 170 -7.53 22.45 -20.38
N ARG A 171 -7.31 23.77 -20.37
CA ARG A 171 -8.05 24.67 -21.25
C ARG A 171 -7.52 24.46 -22.67
N PHE A 172 -8.41 24.02 -23.57
CA PHE A 172 -8.18 24.02 -25.01
C PHE A 172 -7.96 25.44 -25.53
#